data_AF-A0A662RJ62-F1
#
_entry.id   AF-A0A662RJ62-F1
#
_cell.length_a   1.000
_cell.length_b   1.000
_cell.length_c   1.000
_cell.angle_alpha   90.00
_cell.angle_beta   90.00
_cell.angle_gamma   90.00
#
_symmetry.space_group_name_H-M   'P 1'
#
loop_
_entity.id
_entity.type
_entity.pdbx_description
1 polymer ?
#
loop_
_entity_poly.entity_id
_entity_poly.type
_entity_poly.pdbx_seq_one_letter_code
_entity_poly.pdbx_strand_id
1 'polypeptide(L)' 'MYAILTNISIVLRRTFKYRLYPTKDQVHILAYCLTTCRYLYNEMLEDRKNAYDRCGRGLNYNEQAGQLKYLNPGI' A
#
# COMPACT_ATOMS: atom_id res chain seq x y z
N MET A 1 -46.45 -27.04 -11.13
CA MET A 1 -45.63 -25.89 -11.54
C MET A 1 -44.74 -25.43 -10.38
N TYR A 2 -44.04 -26.36 -9.73
CA TYR A 2 -43.14 -26.14 -8.58
C TYR A 2 -41.93 -27.06 -8.80
N ALA A 3 -40.85 -26.62 -9.48
CA ALA A 3 -39.64 -27.47 -9.56
C ALA A 3 -38.35 -26.81 -10.12
N ILE A 4 -38.32 -25.57 -10.61
CA ILE A 4 -37.17 -25.10 -11.44
C ILE A 4 -36.38 -23.91 -10.83
N LEU A 5 -36.79 -23.32 -9.71
CA LEU A 5 -36.15 -22.09 -9.19
C LEU A 5 -35.23 -22.26 -7.97
N THR A 6 -34.72 -23.47 -7.69
CA THR A 6 -33.82 -23.70 -6.53
C THR A 6 -32.43 -24.19 -6.94
N ASN A 7 -31.70 -23.42 -7.75
CA ASN A 7 -30.26 -23.70 -7.94
C ASN A 7 -29.42 -22.42 -8.21
N ILE A 8 -29.71 -21.36 -7.46
CA ILE A 8 -28.73 -20.29 -7.28
C ILE A 8 -27.89 -20.73 -6.09
N SER A 9 -26.71 -21.32 -6.33
CA SER A 9 -25.75 -21.56 -5.27
C SER A 9 -25.29 -20.18 -4.75
N ILE A 10 -25.79 -19.79 -3.58
CA ILE A 10 -25.28 -18.63 -2.86
C ILE A 10 -23.88 -19.03 -2.39
N VAL A 11 -22.85 -18.68 -3.17
CA VAL A 11 -21.45 -18.87 -2.77
C VAL A 11 -21.16 -17.89 -1.64
N LEU A 12 -21.40 -18.33 -0.40
CA LEU A 12 -21.03 -17.58 0.79
C LEU A 12 -19.49 -17.54 0.88
N ARG A 13 -18.88 -16.38 0.59
CA ARG A 13 -17.43 -16.21 0.81
C ARG A 13 -17.17 -16.24 2.31
N ARG A 14 -16.49 -17.28 2.78
CA ARG A 14 -16.04 -17.39 4.17
C ARG A 14 -14.91 -16.38 4.40
N THR A 15 -15.08 -15.51 5.39
CA THR A 15 -14.02 -14.63 5.88
C THR A 15 -13.47 -15.19 7.18
N PHE A 16 -12.15 -15.30 7.27
CA PHE A 16 -11.47 -15.82 8.45
C PHE A 16 -10.71 -14.69 9.14
N LYS A 17 -10.88 -14.57 10.45
CA LYS A 17 -10.14 -13.63 11.28
C LYS A 17 -9.04 -14.39 12.01
N TYR A 18 -7.80 -14.10 11.65
CA TYR A 18 -6.62 -14.67 12.31
C TYR A 18 -5.98 -13.62 13.22
N ARG A 19 -5.53 -14.04 14.40
CA ARG A 19 -4.70 -13.22 15.28
C ARG A 19 -3.24 -13.52 15.01
N LEU A 20 -2.47 -12.50 14.67
CA LEU A 20 -1.03 -12.62 14.47
C LEU A 20 -0.32 -12.58 15.83
N TYR A 21 0.60 -13.52 16.06
CA TYR A 21 1.50 -13.54 17.22
C TYR A 21 2.95 -13.51 16.72
N PRO A 22 3.43 -12.34 16.27
CA PRO A 22 4.76 -12.22 15.68
C PRO A 22 5.86 -12.33 16.76
N THR A 23 7.02 -12.87 16.38
CA THR A 23 8.23 -12.81 17.20
C THR A 23 8.80 -11.39 17.24
N LYS A 24 9.74 -11.11 18.15
CA LYS A 24 10.39 -9.78 18.24
C LYS A 24 11.01 -9.35 16.90
N ASP A 25 11.69 -10.25 16.21
CA ASP A 25 12.31 -9.96 14.92
C ASP A 25 11.26 -9.68 13.84
N GLN A 26 10.15 -10.42 13.84
CA GLN A 26 9.04 -10.18 12.92
C GLN A 26 8.38 -8.81 13.17
N VAL A 27 8.20 -8.42 14.44
CA VAL A 27 7.70 -7.08 14.78
C VAL A 27 8.65 -6.01 14.25
N HIS A 28 9.96 -6.19 14.40
CA HIS A 28 10.95 -5.25 13.90
C HIS A 28 10.89 -5.11 12.37
N ILE A 29 10.84 -6.23 11.65
CA ILE A 29 10.71 -6.23 10.17
C ILE A 29 9.41 -5.54 9.74
N LEU A 30 8.28 -5.86 10.38
CA LEU A 30 7.00 -5.24 10.06
C LEU A 30 7.01 -3.74 10.32
N ALA A 31 7.59 -3.30 11.44
CA ALA A 31 7.74 -1.89 11.77
C ALA A 31 8.66 -1.17 10.77
N TYR A 32 9.78 -1.79 10.39
CA TYR A 32 10.69 -1.26 9.39
C TYR A 32 9.99 -1.10 8.03
N CYS A 33 9.30 -2.14 7.54
CA CYS A 33 8.52 -2.07 6.30
C CYS A 33 7.47 -0.96 6.35
N LEU A 34 6.69 -0.90 7.43
CA LEU A 34 5.65 0.12 7.59
C LEU A 34 6.23 1.53 7.58
N THR A 35 7.32 1.75 8.33
CA THR A 35 7.92 3.07 8.46
C THR A 35 8.58 3.49 7.14
N THR A 36 9.25 2.57 6.46
CA THR A 36 9.84 2.80 5.13
C THR A 36 8.77 3.17 4.10
N CYS A 37 7.68 2.41 4.03
CA CYS A 37 6.57 2.69 3.13
C CYS A 37 5.91 4.05 3.42
N ARG A 38 5.71 4.37 4.71
CA ARG A 38 5.14 5.64 5.13
C ARG A 38 6.03 6.82 4.76
N TYR A 39 7.32 6.71 5.03
CA TYR A 39 8.32 7.73 4.68
C TYR A 39 8.33 7.96 3.16
N LEU A 40 8.51 6.88 2.40
CA LEU A 40 8.58 6.95 0.94
C LEU A 40 7.32 7.57 0.34
N TYR A 41 6.13 7.16 0.81
CA TYR A 41 4.87 7.71 0.31
C TYR A 41 4.77 9.22 0.55
N ASN A 42 5.12 9.68 1.76
CA ASN A 42 5.04 11.09 2.12
C ASN A 42 6.01 11.95 1.30
N GLU A 43 7.26 11.51 1.15
CA GLU A 43 8.27 12.20 0.34
C GLU A 43 7.80 12.36 -1.12
N MET A 44 7.32 11.27 -1.73
CA MET A 44 6.84 11.31 -3.11
C MET A 44 5.56 12.13 -3.26
N LEU A 45 4.71 12.17 -2.24
CA LEU A 45 3.52 13.03 -2.25
C LEU A 45 3.90 14.51 -2.15
N GLU A 46 4.86 14.84 -1.30
CA GLU A 46 5.38 16.19 -1.15
C GLU A 46 6.05 16.68 -2.45
N ASP A 47 6.86 15.84 -3.08
CA ASP A 47 7.51 16.15 -4.35
C ASP A 47 6.48 16.45 -5.46
N ARG A 48 5.39 15.68 -5.55
CA ARG A 48 4.30 15.97 -6.49
C ARG A 48 3.62 17.30 -6.24
N LYS A 49 3.37 17.64 -4.97
CA LYS A 49 2.78 18.94 -4.60
C LYS A 49 3.71 20.06 -5.01
N ASN A 50 4.99 19.95 -4.65
CA ASN A 50 6.02 20.94 -5.00
C ASN A 50 6.18 21.12 -6.52
N ALA A 51 6.19 20.04 -7.29
CA ALA A 51 6.29 20.10 -8.75
C ALA A 51 5.08 20.81 -9.39
N TYR A 52 3.88 20.58 -8.84
CA TYR A 52 2.67 21.24 -9.32
C TYR A 52 2.68 22.72 -8.94
N ASP A 53 2.98 23.05 -7.68
CA ASP A 53 2.97 24.43 -7.19
C ASP A 53 4.04 25.30 -7.87
N ARG A 54 5.20 24.73 -8.19
CA ARG A 54 6.32 25.48 -8.79
C ARG A 54 6.29 25.51 -10.31
N CYS A 55 5.85 24.42 -10.95
CA CYS A 55 5.99 24.24 -12.40
C CYS A 55 4.65 23.97 -13.11
N GLY A 56 3.53 23.92 -12.38
CA GLY A 56 2.21 23.62 -12.93
C GLY A 56 2.07 22.19 -13.49
N ARG A 57 3.00 21.29 -13.17
CA ARG A 57 3.07 19.95 -13.77
C ARG A 57 2.95 18.85 -12.71
N GLY A 58 2.26 17.76 -13.06
CA GLY A 58 2.30 16.53 -12.29
C GLY A 58 3.52 15.68 -12.65
N LEU A 59 4.10 15.00 -11.65
CA LEU A 59 5.16 14.02 -11.86
C LEU A 59 4.59 12.63 -12.16
N ASN A 60 5.24 11.91 -13.07
CA ASN A 60 4.91 10.52 -13.37
C ASN A 60 5.72 9.54 -12.48
N TYR A 61 5.35 8.27 -12.53
CA TYR A 61 6.00 7.22 -11.73
C TYR A 61 7.50 7.08 -12.01
N ASN A 62 7.91 7.12 -13.28
CA ASN A 62 9.31 6.89 -13.67
C ASN A 62 10.22 8.02 -13.17
N GLU A 63 9.74 9.26 -13.19
CA GLU A 63 10.44 10.43 -12.65
C GLU A 63 10.72 10.26 -11.16
N GLN A 64 9.73 9.80 -10.40
CA GLN A 64 9.85 9.59 -8.96
C GLN A 64 10.66 8.34 -8.60
N ALA A 65 10.48 7.24 -9.35
CA ALA A 65 11.27 6.02 -9.16
C ALA A 65 12.78 6.28 -9.38
N GLY A 66 13.13 7.21 -10.25
CA GLY A 66 14.52 7.65 -10.45
C GLY A 66 15.15 8.31 -9.21
N GLN A 67 14.33 8.98 -8.38
CA GLN A 67 14.80 9.71 -7.19
C GLN A 67 15.13 8.77 -6.02
N LEU A 68 14.60 7.55 -6.02
CA LEU A 68 14.80 6.57 -4.94
C LEU A 68 16.28 6.31 -4.61
N LYS A 69 17.16 6.46 -5.61
CA LYS A 69 18.61 6.29 -5.45
C LYS A 69 19.23 7.30 -4.46
N TYR A 70 18.59 8.44 -4.29
CA TYR A 70 19.06 9.53 -3.44
C TYR A 70 18.29 9.60 -2.12
N LEU A 71 17.24 8.79 -1.97
CA LEU A 71 16.41 8.76 -0.79
C LEU A 71 17.05 7.83 0.25
N ASN A 72 17.54 8.39 1.35
CA ASN A 72 17.97 7.61 2.51
C ASN A 72 16.95 7.78 3.64
N PRO A 73 16.17 6.73 3.97
CA PRO A 73 15.23 6.78 5.08
C PRO A 73 15.92 7.06 6.42
N GLY A 74 17.16 6.62 6.61
CA GLY A 74 17.87 6.73 7.91
C GLY A 74 17.16 6.01 9.06
N ILE A 75 16.26 5.07 8.74
CA ILE A 75 15.41 4.28 9.65
C ILE A 75 15.98 2.88 9.82
#